data_AF-A0A1I7MEW7-F1
#
_entry.id   AF-A0A1I7MEW7-F1
#
_cell.length_a   1.000
_cell.length_b   1.000
_cell.length_c   1.000
_cell.angle_alpha   90.00
_cell.angle_beta   90.00
_cell.angle_gamma   90.00
#
_symmetry.space_group_name_H-M   'P 1'
#
loop_
_entity.id
_entity.type
_entity.pdbx_description
1 polymer ?
#
loop_
_entity_poly.entity_id
_entity_poly.type
_entity_poly.pdbx_seq_one_letter_code
_entity_poly.pdbx_strand_id
1 'polypeptide(L)' 'MTLTTIKVSAELRNILKGQAAAAGRTLGAHLEQLAADEERRLRFEELRRAMELTPPDRQYRDEAGQWQSGAWT' A
#
# COMPACT_ATOMS: atom_id res chain seq x y z
N MET A 1 -10.14 -18.01 14.07
CA MET A 1 -10.55 -16.63 13.68
C MET A 1 -11.85 -16.31 14.38
N THR A 2 -11.95 -15.16 15.04
CA THR A 2 -13.20 -14.67 15.64
C THR A 2 -13.95 -13.84 14.60
N LEU A 3 -15.24 -14.11 14.41
CA LEU A 3 -16.07 -13.33 13.50
C LEU A 3 -16.64 -12.11 14.22
N THR A 4 -16.59 -10.97 13.53
CA THR A 4 -17.20 -9.73 13.99
C THR A 4 -18.07 -9.14 12.87
N THR A 5 -18.96 -8.21 13.21
CA THR A 5 -19.81 -7.54 12.22
C THR A 5 -19.54 -6.03 12.25
N ILE A 6 -19.45 -5.43 11.07
CA ILE A 6 -19.28 -3.97 10.90
C ILE A 6 -20.60 -3.44 10.36
N LYS A 7 -21.15 -2.40 11.00
CA LYS A 7 -22.36 -1.72 10.51
C LYS A 7 -21.97 -0.71 9.44
N VAL A 8 -22.59 -0.83 8.27
CA VAL A 8 -22.44 0.06 7.12
C VAL A 8 -23.82 0.32 6.50
N SER A 9 -23.94 1.33 5.64
CA SER A 9 -25.16 1.53 4.86
C SER A 9 -25.40 0.34 3.91
N ALA A 10 -26.67 0.10 3.57
CA ALA A 10 -27.03 -0.96 2.62
C ALA A 10 -26.41 -0.70 1.23
N GLU A 11 -26.34 0.57 0.83
CA GLU A 11 -25.72 1.02 -0.40
C GLU A 11 -24.22 0.69 -0.44
N LEU A 12 -23.46 1.07 0.60
CA LEU A 12 -22.03 0.77 0.68
C LEU A 12 -21.76 -0.74 0.66
N ARG A 13 -22.57 -1.52 1.39
CA ARG A 13 -22.48 -2.99 1.36
C ARG A 13 -22.66 -3.53 -0.06
N ASN A 14 -23.60 -2.99 -0.82
CA ASN A 14 -23.88 -3.43 -2.19
C ASN A 14 -22.74 -3.04 -3.15
N ILE A 15 -22.17 -1.84 -3.00
CA ILE A 15 -20.98 -1.41 -3.76
C ILE A 15 -19.81 -2.37 -3.48
N LEU A 16 -19.50 -2.62 -2.21
CA LEU A 16 -18.41 -3.52 -1.81
C LEU A 16 -18.63 -4.95 -2.34
N LYS A 17 -19.88 -5.43 -2.32
CA LYS A 17 -20.22 -6.74 -2.88
C LYS A 17 -20.01 -6.78 -4.40
N GLY A 18 -20.37 -5.72 -5.12
CA GLY A 18 -20.13 -5.59 -6.56
C GLY A 18 -18.64 -5.59 -6.89
N GLN A 19 -17.83 -4.83 -6.14
CA GLN A 19 -16.38 -4.81 -6.29
C GLN A 19 -15.75 -6.18 -6.01
N ALA A 20 -16.17 -6.85 -4.94
CA ALA A 20 -15.70 -8.18 -4.60
C ALA A 20 -16.00 -9.19 -5.72
N ALA A 21 -17.22 -9.17 -6.26
CA ALA A 21 -17.62 -10.02 -7.37
C ALA A 21 -16.80 -9.75 -8.65
N ALA A 22 -16.58 -8.48 -8.99
CA ALA A 22 -15.75 -8.11 -10.14
C ALA A 22 -14.29 -8.56 -9.98
N ALA A 23 -13.78 -8.60 -8.76
CA ALA A 23 -12.44 -9.10 -8.43
C ALA A 23 -12.37 -10.63 -8.24
N GLY A 24 -13.49 -11.36 -8.38
CA GLY A 24 -13.54 -12.81 -8.15
C GLY A 24 -13.32 -13.22 -6.69
N ARG A 25 -13.69 -12.37 -5.73
CA ARG A 25 -13.42 -12.53 -4.29
C ARG A 25 -14.70 -12.54 -3.47
N THR A 26 -14.62 -13.12 -2.27
CA THR A 26 -15.65 -12.95 -1.25
C THR A 26 -15.60 -11.53 -0.68
N LEU A 27 -16.69 -11.06 -0.07
CA LEU A 27 -16.71 -9.74 0.57
C LEU A 27 -15.64 -9.61 1.68
N GLY A 28 -15.42 -10.67 2.46
CA GLY A 28 -14.37 -10.70 3.49
C GLY A 28 -12.97 -10.56 2.90
N ALA A 29 -12.64 -11.37 1.89
CA ALA A 29 -11.34 -11.30 1.21
C ALA A 29 -11.13 -9.95 0.51
N HIS A 30 -12.20 -9.33 0.00
CA HIS A 30 -12.12 -7.98 -0.57
C HIS A 30 -11.80 -6.93 0.49
N LEU A 31 -12.40 -7.02 1.68
CA LEU A 31 -12.10 -6.12 2.80
C LEU A 31 -10.66 -6.30 3.31
N GLU A 32 -10.17 -7.54 3.40
CA GLU A 32 -8.78 -7.82 3.74
C GLU A 32 -7.81 -7.19 2.75
N GLN A 33 -8.12 -7.31 1.45
CA GLN A 33 -7.29 -6.69 0.42
C GLN A 33 -7.31 -5.17 0.50
N LEU A 34 -8.49 -4.56 0.71
CA LEU A 34 -8.59 -3.10 0.86
C LEU A 34 -7.76 -2.61 2.06
N ALA A 35 -7.76 -3.35 3.18
CA ALA A 35 -6.94 -3.03 4.34
C ALA A 35 -5.44 -3.13 4.02
N ALA A 36 -5.01 -4.19 3.33
CA ALA A 36 -3.60 -4.36 2.94
C ALA A 36 -3.13 -3.29 1.94
N ASP A 37 -3.98 -2.90 1.01
CA ASP A 37 -3.68 -1.86 0.03
C ASP A 37 -3.61 -0.47 0.69
N GLU A 38 -4.47 -0.20 1.69
CA GLU A 38 -4.41 1.01 2.52
C GLU A 38 -3.10 1.09 3.30
N GLU A 39 -2.74 0.01 4.00
CA GLU A 39 -1.50 -0.06 4.77
C GLU A 39 -0.28 0.16 3.87
N ARG A 40 -0.27 -0.47 2.68
CA ARG A 40 0.79 -0.25 1.70
C ARG A 40 0.86 1.21 1.26
N ARG A 41 -0.30 1.85 1.00
CA ARG A 41 -0.36 3.26 0.60
C ARG A 41 0.19 4.18 1.68
N LEU A 42 -0.17 3.95 2.95
CA LEU A 42 0.33 4.72 4.08
C LEU A 42 1.84 4.58 4.25
N ARG A 43 2.38 3.36 4.13
CA ARG A 43 3.84 3.14 4.19
C ARG A 43 4.61 3.87 3.09
N PHE A 44 4.10 3.87 1.86
CA PHE A 44 4.74 4.60 0.77
C PHE A 44 4.64 6.12 0.95
N GLU A 45 3.51 6.62 1.47
CA GLU A 45 3.33 8.03 1.77
C GLU A 45 4.29 8.50 2.89
N GLU A 46 4.51 7.68 3.90
CA GLU A 46 5.50 7.93 4.95
C GLU A 46 6.92 7.98 4.39
N LEU A 47 7.29 6.98 3.57
CA LEU A 47 8.61 6.96 2.91
C LEU A 47 8.81 8.21 2.04
N ARG A 48 7.81 8.58 1.24
CA ARG A 48 7.85 9.79 0.40
C ARG A 48 8.13 11.03 1.25
N ARG A 49 7.41 11.21 2.36
CA ARG A 49 7.63 12.34 3.28
C ARG A 49 9.03 12.32 3.89
N ALA A 50 9.53 11.15 4.29
CA ALA A 50 10.87 11.03 4.83
C ALA A 50 11.95 11.46 3.82
N MET A 51 11.79 11.07 2.55
CA MET A 51 12.68 11.48 1.44
C MET A 51 12.60 12.98 1.15
N GLU A 52 11.41 13.59 1.28
CA GLU A 52 11.23 15.04 1.11
C GLU A 52 11.89 15.84 2.25
N LEU A 53 11.77 15.35 3.48
CA LEU A 53 12.39 15.97 4.65
C LEU A 53 13.91 15.76 4.71
N THR A 54 14.37 14.64 4.15
CA THR A 54 15.79 14.28 4.12
C THR A 54 16.22 14.11 2.66
N PRO A 55 16.34 15.22 1.91
CA PRO A 55 16.74 15.14 0.52
C PRO A 55 18.15 14.55 0.41
N PRO A 56 18.44 13.83 -0.68
CA PRO A 56 19.73 13.18 -0.86
C PRO A 56 20.85 14.22 -0.85
N ASP A 57 21.88 13.97 -0.04
CA ASP A 57 23.08 14.78 -0.03
C ASP A 57 24.07 14.32 -1.12
N ARG A 58 25.26 14.92 -1.14
CA ARG A 58 26.27 14.58 -2.14
C ARG A 58 26.78 13.15 -1.95
N GLN A 59 26.99 12.73 -0.70
CA GLN A 59 27.50 11.39 -0.40
C GLN A 59 26.51 10.31 -0.88
N TYR A 60 25.22 10.48 -0.58
CA TYR A 60 24.16 9.60 -1.06
C TYR A 60 24.17 9.48 -2.59
N ARG A 61 24.31 10.60 -3.32
CA ARG A 61 24.33 10.59 -4.78
C ARG A 61 25.56 9.87 -5.34
N ASP A 62 26.73 10.08 -4.73
CA ASP A 62 27.97 9.44 -5.14
C ASP A 62 27.91 7.91 -4.91
N GLU A 63 27.39 7.47 -3.75
CA GLU A 63 27.17 6.05 -3.43
C GLU A 63 26.11 5.42 -4.35
N ALA A 64 24.98 6.09 -4.57
CA ALA A 64 23.93 5.60 -5.47
C ALA A 64 24.43 5.48 -6.91
N GLY A 65 25.24 6.42 -7.37
CA GLY A 65 25.87 6.39 -8.69
C GLY A 65 26.85 5.22 -8.84
N GLN A 66 27.62 4.93 -7.80
CA GLN A 66 28.41 3.72 -7.75
C GLN A 66 27.49 2.50 -7.87
N TRP A 67 26.40 2.37 -7.08
CA TRP A 67 25.46 1.22 -7.10
C TRP A 67 24.91 0.95 -8.49
N GLN A 68 24.47 2.01 -9.16
CA GLN A 68 23.86 1.92 -10.48
C GLN A 68 24.87 1.59 -11.60
N SER A 69 26.16 1.89 -11.40
CA SER A 69 27.19 1.60 -12.40
C SER A 69 27.47 0.11 -12.59
N GLY A 70 27.05 -0.74 -11.64
CA GLY A 70 27.35 -2.17 -11.66
C GLY A 70 28.82 -2.52 -11.40
N ALA A 71 29.67 -1.56 -11.03
CA ALA A 71 31.09 -1.76 -10.74
C ALA A 71 31.40 -2.42 -9.39
N TRP A 72 30.42 -3.11 -8.79
CA TRP A 72 30.54 -3.80 -7.50
C TRP A 72 31.05 -5.20 -7.78
N THR A 73 32.37 -5.38 -7.67
CA THR A 73 33.02 -6.69 -7.73
C THR A 73 33.49 -7.07 -6.33
#